data_AF-A0A5C0ZI23-F1
#
_entry.id   AF-A0A5C0ZI23-F1
#
_cell.length_a   1.000
_cell.length_b   1.000
_cell.length_c   1.000
_cell.angle_alpha   90.00
_cell.angle_beta   90.00
_cell.angle_gamma   90.00
#
_symmetry.space_group_name_H-M   'P 1'
#
loop_
_entity.id
_entity.type
_entity.pdbx_description
1 polymer ?
#
loop_
_entity_poly.entity_id
_entity_poly.type
_entity_poly.pdbx_seq_one_letter_code
_entity_poly.pdbx_strand_id
1 'polypeptide(L)'
;MTKKHDIDTYSKLELGATFFLQESFRYIHTALSYQLASILFAEKLEKIEPSKADREIVEAMDLPDNAVGILQSTIPDALTDETLRSMSIAWKLSQIEASTHSYKFGLNHRIDSIEILGHLNNFGFFIETLINRHLLFLRHTDVIDEFSYSRISIAKVMERTIYVFKDDLNNGKIHVNEIVNLFSLRNKTVHFTPNNARILKPKISELIQI
;
A
#
# COMPACT_ATOMS: atom_id res chain seq x y z
N MET A 1 -17.33 -29.08 -33.86
CA MET A 1 -17.00 -27.68 -33.52
C MET A 1 -15.93 -27.71 -32.45
N THR A 2 -14.71 -27.36 -32.84
CA THR A 2 -13.49 -27.47 -32.03
C THR A 2 -13.60 -26.63 -30.76
N LYS A 3 -13.52 -27.28 -29.58
CA LYS A 3 -13.13 -26.70 -28.28
C LYS A 3 -11.72 -26.10 -28.43
N LYS A 4 -11.55 -25.09 -29.29
CA LYS A 4 -10.39 -24.21 -29.26
C LYS A 4 -10.61 -23.46 -27.96
N HIS A 5 -10.02 -23.99 -26.90
CA HIS A 5 -9.91 -23.34 -25.60
C HIS A 5 -9.76 -21.85 -25.87
N ASP A 6 -10.51 -21.02 -25.15
CA ASP A 6 -10.31 -19.58 -25.20
C ASP A 6 -9.00 -19.24 -24.50
N ILE A 7 -7.90 -19.77 -25.06
CA ILE A 7 -6.51 -19.62 -24.64
C ILE A 7 -6.23 -18.14 -24.54
N ASP A 8 -6.79 -17.35 -25.45
CA ASP A 8 -6.70 -15.90 -25.44
C ASP A 8 -7.28 -15.31 -24.14
N THR A 9 -8.52 -15.66 -23.74
CA THR A 9 -9.08 -15.20 -22.46
C THR A 9 -8.28 -15.71 -21.26
N TYR A 10 -7.83 -16.96 -21.25
CA TYR A 10 -6.96 -17.47 -20.17
C TYR A 10 -5.64 -16.74 -20.04
N SER A 11 -4.99 -16.49 -21.18
CA SER A 11 -3.72 -15.78 -21.24
C SER A 11 -3.92 -14.32 -20.82
N LYS A 12 -5.01 -13.67 -21.22
CA LYS A 12 -5.33 -12.31 -20.76
C LYS A 12 -5.53 -12.24 -19.25
N LEU A 13 -6.23 -13.23 -18.65
CA LEU A 13 -6.39 -13.30 -17.20
C LEU A 13 -5.06 -13.58 -16.48
N GLU A 14 -4.19 -14.40 -17.07
CA GLU A 14 -2.85 -14.67 -16.52
C GLU A 14 -1.95 -13.43 -16.57
N LEU A 15 -1.90 -12.74 -17.71
CA LEU A 15 -1.18 -11.47 -17.86
C LEU A 15 -1.71 -10.40 -16.90
N GLY A 16 -3.04 -10.29 -16.77
CA GLY A 16 -3.68 -9.39 -15.81
C GLY A 16 -3.30 -9.71 -14.37
N ALA A 17 -3.34 -10.98 -13.98
CA ALA A 17 -2.94 -11.41 -12.64
C ALA A 17 -1.47 -11.08 -12.36
N THR A 18 -0.57 -11.37 -13.31
CA THR A 18 0.85 -11.03 -13.18
C THR A 18 1.06 -9.53 -13.02
N PHE A 19 0.40 -8.70 -13.83
CA PHE A 19 0.47 -7.24 -13.72
C PHE A 19 0.01 -6.76 -12.34
N PHE A 20 -1.17 -7.18 -11.89
CA PHE A 20 -1.72 -6.77 -10.60
C PHE A 20 -0.85 -7.21 -9.42
N LEU A 21 -0.26 -8.40 -9.50
CA LEU A 21 0.67 -8.88 -8.48
C LEU A 21 1.93 -8.01 -8.42
N GLN A 22 2.56 -7.76 -9.57
CA GLN A 22 3.78 -6.95 -9.65
C GLN A 22 3.54 -5.53 -9.16
N GLU A 23 2.48 -4.87 -9.62
CA GLU A 23 2.14 -3.52 -9.20
C GLU A 23 1.83 -3.45 -7.72
N SER A 24 1.11 -4.45 -7.18
CA SER A 24 0.84 -4.55 -5.75
C SER A 24 2.13 -4.52 -4.91
N PHE A 25 3.12 -5.33 -5.28
CA PHE A 25 4.39 -5.38 -4.57
C PHE A 25 5.30 -4.18 -4.87
N ARG A 26 5.15 -3.53 -6.02
CA ARG A 26 5.81 -2.26 -6.31
C ARG A 26 5.33 -1.17 -5.34
N TYR A 27 4.02 -1.05 -5.12
CA TYR A 27 3.44 -0.05 -4.23
C TYR A 27 3.85 -0.25 -2.76
N ILE A 28 3.85 -1.50 -2.25
CA ILE A 28 4.31 -1.76 -0.88
C ILE A 28 5.80 -1.46 -0.72
N HIS A 29 6.62 -1.77 -1.73
CA HIS A 29 8.04 -1.44 -1.73
C HIS A 29 8.27 0.07 -1.71
N THR A 30 7.56 0.83 -2.55
CA THR A 30 7.62 2.31 -2.54
C THR A 30 7.23 2.86 -1.17
N ALA A 31 6.11 2.38 -0.60
CA ALA A 31 5.62 2.83 0.70
C ALA A 31 6.67 2.64 1.81
N LEU A 32 7.26 1.45 1.89
CA LEU A 32 8.26 1.11 2.91
C LEU A 32 9.58 1.84 2.68
N SER A 33 10.01 2.01 1.42
CA SER A 33 11.23 2.74 1.07
C SER A 33 11.14 4.21 1.46
N TYR A 34 9.98 4.86 1.22
CA TYR A 34 9.75 6.23 1.67
C TYR A 34 9.76 6.35 3.19
N GLN A 35 9.17 5.40 3.92
CA GLN A 35 9.21 5.42 5.38
C GLN A 35 10.64 5.24 5.91
N LEU A 36 11.43 4.36 5.32
CA LEU A 36 12.85 4.21 5.66
C LEU A 36 13.63 5.50 5.38
N ALA A 37 13.39 6.13 4.22
CA ALA A 37 14.01 7.40 3.87
C ALA A 37 13.67 8.49 4.90
N SER A 38 12.44 8.52 5.44
CA SER A 38 12.06 9.45 6.51
C SER A 38 12.80 9.19 7.81
N ILE A 39 13.02 7.92 8.19
CA ILE A 39 13.80 7.56 9.38
C ILE A 39 15.25 8.03 9.22
N LEU A 40 15.88 7.67 8.09
CA LEU A 40 17.26 8.08 7.79
C LEU A 40 17.41 9.59 7.69
N PHE A 41 16.39 10.27 7.15
CA PHE A 41 16.39 11.72 7.06
C PHE A 41 16.33 12.37 8.44
N ALA A 42 15.52 11.86 9.37
CA ALA A 42 15.49 12.36 10.74
C ALA A 42 16.87 12.25 11.41
N GLU A 43 17.54 11.10 11.27
CA GLU A 43 18.89 10.89 11.81
C GLU A 43 19.95 11.83 11.19
N LYS A 44 19.78 12.19 9.91
CA LYS A 44 20.67 13.15 9.23
C LYS A 44 20.33 14.59 9.60
N LEU A 45 19.05 14.91 9.80
CA LEU A 45 18.57 16.24 10.17
C LEU A 45 19.16 16.67 11.52
N GLU A 46 19.23 15.76 12.50
CA GLU A 46 19.86 16.01 13.80
C GLU A 46 21.34 16.43 13.71
N LYS A 47 22.00 16.14 12.58
CA LYS A 47 23.42 16.45 12.34
C LYS A 47 23.61 17.70 11.49
N ILE A 48 22.55 18.29 10.95
CA ILE A 48 22.62 19.51 10.17
C ILE A 48 22.64 20.69 11.14
N GLU A 49 23.80 21.33 11.25
CA GLU A 49 23.94 22.56 12.01
C GLU A 49 23.31 23.73 11.24
N PRO A 50 22.47 24.56 11.87
CA PRO A 50 21.98 25.79 11.25
C PRO A 50 23.15 26.71 10.89
N SER A 51 23.02 27.43 9.78
CA SER A 51 24.01 28.43 9.37
C SER A 51 24.12 29.53 10.43
N LYS A 52 25.24 30.26 10.44
CA LYS A 52 25.41 31.39 11.34
C LYS A 52 24.34 32.46 11.13
N ALA A 53 23.92 32.68 9.88
CA ALA A 53 22.86 33.61 9.54
C ALA A 53 21.49 33.15 10.08
N ASP A 54 21.18 31.84 10.09
CA ASP A 54 19.96 31.33 10.70
C ASP A 54 19.92 31.61 12.21
N ARG A 55 21.07 31.43 12.88
CA ARG A 55 21.20 31.71 14.32
C ARG A 55 21.03 33.18 14.62
N GLU A 56 21.61 34.06 13.81
CA GLU A 56 21.45 35.51 13.94
C GLU A 56 19.99 35.95 13.73
N ILE A 57 19.25 35.33 12.80
CA ILE A 57 17.82 35.60 12.59
C ILE A 57 17.02 35.17 13.83
N VAL A 58 17.29 33.98 14.38
CA VAL A 58 16.60 33.45 15.57
C VAL A 58 16.96 34.23 16.84
N GLU A 59 18.21 34.65 17.01
CA GLU A 59 18.64 35.47 18.16
C GLU A 59 18.09 36.90 18.07
N ALA A 60 17.84 37.42 16.87
CA ALA A 60 17.17 38.70 16.65
C ALA A 60 15.64 38.62 16.80
N MET A 61 15.05 37.42 16.92
CA MET A 61 13.62 37.26 17.14
C MET A 61 13.26 37.51 18.61
N ASP A 62 12.54 38.60 18.86
CA ASP A 62 11.88 38.85 20.14
C ASP A 62 10.53 38.11 20.17
N LEU A 63 10.55 36.83 20.55
CA LEU A 63 9.34 36.01 20.65
C LEU A 63 8.69 36.17 22.03
N PRO A 64 7.36 36.39 22.09
CA PRO A 64 6.65 36.48 23.37
C PRO A 64 6.73 35.18 24.17
N ASP A 65 6.92 35.27 25.49
CA ASP A 65 7.01 34.13 26.41
C ASP A 65 5.67 33.38 26.63
N ASN A 66 4.59 33.75 25.93
CA ASN A 66 3.28 33.12 26.09
C ASN A 66 2.75 32.51 24.77
N ALA A 67 2.06 31.38 24.89
CA ALA A 67 1.59 30.60 23.74
C ALA A 67 0.65 31.39 22.81
N VAL A 68 -0.15 32.31 23.36
CA VAL A 68 -1.05 33.17 22.58
C VAL A 68 -0.25 34.19 21.76
N GLY A 69 0.80 34.78 22.33
CA GLY A 69 1.67 35.74 21.66
C GLY A 69 2.52 35.10 20.56
N ILE A 70 2.97 33.85 20.75
CA ILE A 70 3.68 33.09 19.71
C ILE A 70 2.77 32.80 18.51
N LEU A 71 1.49 32.48 18.74
CA LEU A 71 0.54 32.25 17.64
C LEU A 71 0.13 33.52 16.89
N GLN A 72 0.28 34.68 17.53
CA GLN A 72 -0.01 35.99 16.95
C GLN A 72 1.23 36.67 16.35
N SER A 73 2.43 36.14 16.60
CA SER A 73 3.66 36.70 16.05
C SER A 73 3.84 36.29 14.60
N THR A 74 4.40 37.20 13.81
CA THR A 74 4.84 36.90 12.45
C THR A 74 6.25 36.33 12.58
N ILE A 75 6.38 35.01 12.48
CA ILE A 75 7.66 34.31 12.50
C ILE A 75 8.22 34.38 11.08
N PRO A 76 9.25 35.21 10.77
CA PRO A 76 9.88 35.17 9.46
C PRO A 76 10.52 33.81 9.21
N ASP A 77 10.69 33.47 7.92
CA ASP A 77 11.33 32.23 7.50
C ASP A 77 12.78 32.23 8.02
N ALA A 78 13.03 31.44 9.05
CA ALA A 78 14.29 31.45 9.80
C ALA A 78 15.40 30.63 9.12
N LEU A 79 15.08 29.95 8.01
CA LEU A 79 16.00 29.06 7.31
C LEU A 79 16.50 29.74 6.03
N THR A 80 17.81 29.97 6.00
CA THR A 80 18.53 30.39 4.81
C THR A 80 18.57 29.30 3.75
N ASP A 81 18.81 29.72 2.50
CA ASP A 81 18.97 28.82 1.35
C ASP A 81 20.08 27.77 1.56
N GLU A 82 21.11 28.07 2.36
CA GLU A 82 22.19 27.14 2.68
C GLU A 82 21.70 25.95 3.50
N THR A 83 20.92 26.21 4.55
CA THR A 83 20.34 25.18 5.41
C THR A 83 19.25 24.41 4.68
N LEU A 84 18.40 25.09 3.91
CA LEU A 84 17.41 24.44 3.04
C LEU A 84 18.06 23.51 2.02
N ARG A 85 19.19 23.93 1.42
CA ARG A 85 19.95 23.09 0.49
C ARG A 85 20.55 21.87 1.19
N SER A 86 21.09 22.05 2.40
CA SER A 86 21.64 20.95 3.20
C SER A 86 20.56 19.93 3.57
N MET A 87 19.38 20.39 3.97
CA MET A 87 18.20 19.54 4.20
C MET A 87 17.77 18.80 2.93
N SER A 88 17.71 19.49 1.80
CA SER A 88 17.36 18.88 0.50
C SER A 88 18.35 17.79 0.09
N ILE A 89 19.66 18.03 0.26
CA ILE A 89 20.71 17.03 -0.01
C ILE A 89 20.56 15.83 0.93
N ALA A 90 20.35 16.05 2.22
CA ALA A 90 20.16 14.98 3.20
C ALA A 90 18.93 14.14 2.87
N TRP A 91 17.82 14.76 2.44
CA TRP A 91 16.64 14.04 1.97
C TRP A 91 16.95 13.15 0.76
N LYS A 92 17.62 13.70 -0.26
CA LYS A 92 18.00 12.95 -1.46
C LYS A 92 18.92 11.77 -1.16
N LEU A 93 19.90 11.97 -0.28
CA LEU A 93 20.79 10.89 0.17
C LEU A 93 20.03 9.80 0.93
N SER A 94 19.07 10.20 1.78
CA SER A 94 18.23 9.25 2.52
C SER A 94 17.35 8.40 1.61
N GLN A 95 16.83 8.97 0.51
CA GLN A 95 16.10 8.21 -0.51
C GLN A 95 16.98 7.20 -1.23
N ILE A 96 18.19 7.60 -1.64
CA ILE A 96 19.15 6.71 -2.30
C ILE A 96 19.55 5.57 -1.36
N GLU A 97 19.85 5.89 -0.11
CA GLU A 97 20.22 4.92 0.91
C GLU A 97 19.08 3.94 1.20
N ALA A 98 17.85 4.44 1.34
CA ALA A 98 16.66 3.62 1.53
C ALA A 98 16.37 2.68 0.35
N SER A 99 16.71 3.08 -0.87
CA SER A 99 16.54 2.23 -2.07
C SER A 99 17.60 1.14 -2.21
N THR A 100 18.74 1.28 -1.53
CA THR A 100 19.91 0.38 -1.67
C THR A 100 20.13 -0.50 -0.45
N HIS A 101 19.65 -0.10 0.73
CA HIS A 101 19.80 -0.85 1.97
C HIS A 101 18.60 -1.74 2.26
N SER A 102 18.88 -2.96 2.75
CA SER A 102 17.85 -3.83 3.28
C SER A 102 17.50 -3.43 4.70
N TYR A 103 16.27 -2.96 4.93
CA TYR A 103 15.74 -2.73 6.28
C TYR A 103 14.57 -3.68 6.55
N LYS A 104 14.60 -4.34 7.71
CA LYS A 104 13.55 -5.27 8.11
C LYS A 104 12.58 -4.58 9.08
N PHE A 105 11.49 -4.07 8.53
CA PHE A 105 10.38 -3.61 9.36
C PHE A 105 9.77 -4.76 10.17
N GLY A 106 9.40 -4.47 11.43
CA GLY A 106 8.71 -5.44 12.28
C GLY A 106 7.30 -5.75 11.76
N LEU A 107 6.79 -6.96 11.98
CA LEU A 107 5.47 -7.38 11.50
C LEU A 107 4.31 -6.50 12.04
N ASN A 108 4.48 -5.93 13.23
CA ASN A 108 3.49 -5.02 13.83
C ASN A 108 3.61 -3.57 13.34
N HIS A 109 4.58 -3.26 12.48
CA HIS A 109 4.77 -1.93 11.92
C HIS A 109 3.57 -1.52 11.07
N ARG A 110 3.09 -0.29 11.25
CA ARG A 110 1.96 0.25 10.49
C ARG A 110 2.46 1.12 9.34
N ILE A 111 1.93 0.86 8.16
CA ILE A 111 2.24 1.65 6.97
C ILE A 111 1.30 2.85 6.93
N ASP A 112 1.88 4.05 6.95
CA ASP A 112 1.19 5.35 6.92
C ASP A 112 1.62 6.11 5.66
N SER A 113 1.48 5.45 4.51
CA SER A 113 1.82 6.00 3.21
C SER A 113 0.62 5.84 2.29
N ILE A 114 0.31 6.88 1.52
CA ILE A 114 -0.79 6.87 0.54
C ILE A 114 -0.61 5.78 -0.53
N GLU A 115 0.63 5.37 -0.80
CA GLU A 115 0.97 4.32 -1.75
C GLU A 115 0.37 2.95 -1.35
N ILE A 116 0.00 2.76 -0.08
CA ILE A 116 -0.66 1.53 0.37
C ILE A 116 -2.01 1.29 -0.32
N LEU A 117 -2.66 2.35 -0.81
CA LEU A 117 -3.88 2.25 -1.61
C LEU A 117 -3.64 1.45 -2.89
N GLY A 118 -2.49 1.68 -3.54
CA GLY A 118 -2.09 0.97 -4.74
C GLY A 118 -1.87 -0.52 -4.48
N HIS A 119 -1.23 -0.87 -3.35
CA HIS A 119 -1.06 -2.27 -2.94
C HIS A 119 -2.41 -2.97 -2.73
N LEU A 120 -3.27 -2.41 -1.87
CA LEU A 120 -4.56 -3.03 -1.50
C LEU A 120 -5.50 -3.20 -2.71
N ASN A 121 -5.52 -2.21 -3.61
CA ASN A 121 -6.32 -2.28 -4.83
C ASN A 121 -5.81 -3.35 -5.80
N ASN A 122 -4.52 -3.29 -6.14
CA ASN A 122 -3.94 -4.22 -7.10
C ASN A 122 -3.95 -5.65 -6.56
N PHE A 123 -3.70 -5.85 -5.26
CA PHE A 123 -3.76 -7.19 -4.69
C PHE A 123 -5.19 -7.75 -4.67
N GLY A 124 -6.19 -6.92 -4.38
CA GLY A 124 -7.59 -7.31 -4.51
C GLY A 124 -7.96 -7.71 -5.94
N PHE A 125 -7.48 -6.96 -6.94
CA PHE A 125 -7.70 -7.29 -8.36
C PHE A 125 -6.96 -8.56 -8.78
N PHE A 126 -5.76 -8.81 -8.25
CA PHE A 126 -5.03 -10.06 -8.46
C PHE A 126 -5.84 -11.27 -8.00
N ILE A 127 -6.31 -11.25 -6.75
CA ILE A 127 -7.14 -12.33 -6.19
C ILE A 127 -8.41 -12.53 -7.01
N GLU A 128 -9.09 -11.45 -7.37
CA GLU A 128 -10.30 -11.51 -8.21
C GLU A 128 -10.01 -12.14 -9.58
N THR A 129 -8.89 -11.78 -10.21
CA THR A 129 -8.47 -12.31 -11.51
C THR A 129 -8.13 -13.80 -11.41
N LEU A 130 -7.44 -14.23 -10.35
CA LEU A 130 -7.13 -15.63 -10.10
C LEU A 130 -8.41 -16.47 -9.94
N ILE A 131 -9.36 -16.00 -9.14
CA ILE A 131 -10.63 -16.69 -8.93
C ILE A 131 -11.40 -16.82 -10.24
N ASN A 132 -11.48 -15.74 -11.03
CA ASN A 132 -12.15 -15.77 -12.33
C ASN A 132 -11.49 -16.74 -13.30
N ARG A 133 -10.15 -16.77 -13.34
CA ARG A 133 -9.38 -17.71 -14.13
C ARG A 133 -9.62 -19.16 -13.68
N HIS A 134 -9.75 -19.40 -12.38
CA HIS A 134 -10.04 -20.73 -11.85
C HIS A 134 -11.49 -21.17 -12.13
N LEU A 135 -12.48 -20.29 -12.00
CA LEU A 135 -13.87 -20.61 -12.38
C LEU A 135 -13.98 -20.97 -13.87
N LEU A 136 -13.25 -20.24 -14.72
CA LEU A 136 -13.15 -20.55 -16.15
C LEU A 136 -12.53 -21.94 -16.34
N PHE A 137 -11.52 -22.31 -15.54
CA PHE A 137 -10.92 -23.65 -15.51
C PHE A 137 -11.92 -24.74 -15.20
N LEU A 138 -12.67 -24.60 -14.10
CA LEU A 138 -13.67 -25.57 -13.71
C LEU A 138 -14.76 -25.76 -14.78
N ARG A 139 -15.15 -24.67 -15.46
CA ARG A 139 -16.11 -24.73 -16.57
C ARG A 139 -15.54 -25.52 -17.75
N HIS A 140 -14.30 -25.24 -18.14
CA HIS A 140 -13.70 -25.88 -19.32
C HIS A 140 -13.32 -27.35 -19.11
N THR A 141 -13.05 -27.74 -17.86
CA THR A 141 -12.80 -29.14 -17.49
C THR A 141 -14.08 -29.89 -17.17
N ASP A 142 -15.25 -29.29 -17.44
CA ASP A 142 -16.57 -29.87 -17.21
C ASP A 142 -16.79 -30.30 -15.73
N VAL A 143 -16.04 -29.69 -14.79
CA VAL A 143 -16.22 -29.87 -13.33
C VAL A 143 -17.46 -29.10 -12.85
N ILE A 144 -17.77 -27.97 -13.49
CA ILE A 144 -19.01 -27.22 -13.30
C ILE A 144 -19.70 -27.02 -14.64
N ASP A 145 -21.03 -27.08 -14.63
CA ASP A 145 -21.84 -26.86 -15.82
C ASP A 145 -21.99 -25.36 -16.16
N GLU A 146 -22.47 -25.07 -17.38
CA GLU A 146 -22.68 -23.71 -17.88
C GLU A 146 -23.67 -22.88 -17.04
N PHE A 147 -24.73 -23.51 -16.54
CA PHE A 147 -25.74 -22.84 -15.73
C PHE A 147 -25.14 -22.44 -14.36
N SER A 148 -24.39 -23.33 -13.73
CA SER A 148 -23.63 -23.05 -12.52
C SER A 148 -22.60 -21.94 -12.75
N TYR A 149 -21.83 -22.02 -13.82
CA TYR A 149 -20.81 -21.03 -14.18
C TYR A 149 -21.42 -19.63 -14.42
N SER A 150 -22.49 -19.54 -15.22
CA SER A 150 -23.16 -18.27 -15.54
C SER A 150 -23.72 -17.56 -14.30
N ARG A 151 -24.16 -18.30 -13.29
CA ARG A 151 -24.61 -17.73 -12.01
C ARG A 151 -23.46 -17.27 -11.13
N ILE A 152 -22.43 -18.10 -10.97
CA ILE A 152 -21.33 -17.79 -10.04
C ILE A 152 -20.37 -16.73 -10.60
N SER A 153 -20.19 -16.66 -11.92
CA SER A 153 -19.25 -15.71 -12.55
C SER A 153 -19.61 -14.23 -12.32
N ILE A 154 -20.90 -13.92 -12.17
CA ILE A 154 -21.41 -12.55 -11.90
C ILE A 154 -21.57 -12.24 -10.40
N ALA A 155 -21.31 -13.22 -9.53
CA ALA A 155 -21.45 -13.09 -8.09
C ALA A 155 -20.34 -12.20 -7.50
N LYS A 156 -20.49 -11.77 -6.25
CA LYS A 156 -19.45 -10.99 -5.57
C LYS A 156 -18.17 -11.83 -5.43
N VAL A 157 -17.02 -11.17 -5.40
CA VAL A 157 -15.72 -11.86 -5.27
C VAL A 157 -15.66 -12.85 -4.11
N MET A 158 -16.21 -12.50 -2.94
CA MET A 158 -16.24 -13.40 -1.79
C MET A 158 -17.12 -14.65 -2.01
N GLU A 159 -18.26 -14.50 -2.69
CA GLU A 159 -19.14 -15.62 -3.03
C GLU A 159 -18.44 -16.57 -4.00
N ARG A 160 -17.70 -16.01 -4.97
CA ARG A 160 -16.85 -16.78 -5.88
C ARG A 160 -15.72 -17.51 -5.15
N THR A 161 -15.03 -16.83 -4.21
CA THR A 161 -13.99 -17.45 -3.37
C THR A 161 -14.55 -18.64 -2.59
N ILE A 162 -15.67 -18.45 -1.89
CA ILE A 162 -16.31 -19.49 -1.09
C ILE A 162 -16.72 -20.67 -1.97
N TYR A 163 -17.25 -20.40 -3.17
CA TYR A 163 -17.63 -21.47 -4.10
C TYR A 163 -16.43 -22.31 -4.54
N VAL A 164 -15.32 -21.65 -4.92
CA VAL A 164 -14.08 -22.34 -5.34
C VAL A 164 -13.51 -23.20 -4.23
N PHE A 165 -13.55 -22.73 -2.99
CA PHE A 165 -12.96 -23.41 -1.85
C PHE A 165 -13.95 -24.17 -0.96
N LYS A 166 -15.18 -24.41 -1.43
CA LYS A 166 -16.27 -24.95 -0.60
C LYS A 166 -15.89 -26.22 0.16
N ASP A 167 -15.17 -27.14 -0.49
CA ASP A 167 -14.82 -28.43 0.08
C ASP A 167 -13.69 -28.29 1.11
N ASP A 168 -12.70 -27.44 0.85
CA ASP A 168 -11.61 -27.16 1.80
C ASP A 168 -12.09 -26.36 3.01
N LEU A 169 -13.06 -25.45 2.81
CA LEU A 169 -13.73 -24.71 3.88
C LEU A 169 -14.57 -25.64 4.77
N ASN A 170 -15.38 -26.51 4.19
CA ASN A 170 -16.19 -27.46 4.93
C ASN A 170 -15.34 -28.45 5.74
N ASN A 171 -14.17 -28.79 5.24
CA ASN A 171 -13.21 -29.67 5.91
C ASN A 171 -12.26 -28.93 6.87
N GLY A 172 -12.41 -27.61 7.05
CA GLY A 172 -11.57 -26.80 7.92
C GLY A 172 -10.09 -26.73 7.51
N LYS A 173 -9.77 -27.03 6.25
CA LYS A 173 -8.39 -27.02 5.73
C LYS A 173 -7.87 -25.63 5.46
N ILE A 174 -8.78 -24.70 5.16
CA ILE A 174 -8.43 -23.30 4.89
C ILE A 174 -9.35 -22.36 5.65
N HIS A 175 -8.83 -21.16 5.91
CA HIS A 175 -9.60 -20.02 6.40
C HIS A 175 -9.53 -18.90 5.34
N VAL A 176 -10.61 -18.13 5.22
CA VAL A 176 -10.72 -17.01 4.26
C VAL A 176 -10.65 -15.65 4.95
N ASN A 177 -10.25 -15.61 6.22
CA ASN A 177 -10.28 -14.41 7.05
C ASN A 177 -9.35 -13.32 6.50
N GLU A 178 -8.19 -13.73 5.99
CA GLU A 178 -7.15 -12.89 5.42
C GLU A 178 -7.63 -12.25 4.11
N ILE A 179 -8.31 -13.05 3.27
CA ILE A 179 -8.94 -12.57 2.03
C ILE A 179 -10.09 -11.60 2.37
N VAL A 180 -10.93 -11.93 3.36
CA VAL A 180 -11.99 -11.02 3.84
C VAL A 180 -11.41 -9.69 4.34
N ASN A 181 -10.31 -9.75 5.10
CA ASN A 181 -9.62 -8.57 5.59
C ASN A 181 -9.06 -7.73 4.44
N LEU A 182 -8.42 -8.35 3.43
CA LEU A 182 -7.98 -7.65 2.23
C LEU A 182 -9.13 -6.91 1.55
N PHE A 183 -10.26 -7.57 1.28
CA PHE A 183 -11.39 -6.93 0.61
C PHE A 183 -12.05 -5.87 1.48
N SER A 184 -12.06 -6.02 2.81
CA SER A 184 -12.49 -4.98 3.75
C SER A 184 -11.60 -3.73 3.66
N LEU A 185 -10.28 -3.91 3.62
CA LEU A 185 -9.32 -2.82 3.46
C LEU A 185 -9.45 -2.15 2.08
N ARG A 186 -9.54 -2.94 1.00
CA ARG A 186 -9.79 -2.45 -0.36
C ARG A 186 -11.10 -1.65 -0.46
N ASN A 187 -12.18 -2.08 0.16
CA ASN A 187 -13.43 -1.32 0.09
C ASN A 187 -13.30 0.07 0.73
N LYS A 188 -12.42 0.23 1.73
CA LYS A 188 -12.11 1.55 2.33
C LYS A 188 -11.25 2.42 1.41
N THR A 189 -10.44 1.84 0.52
CA THR A 189 -9.65 2.61 -0.46
C THR A 189 -10.53 3.17 -1.58
N VAL A 190 -11.57 2.44 -1.99
CA VAL A 190 -12.51 2.88 -3.04
C VAL A 190 -13.30 4.12 -2.59
N HIS A 191 -13.66 4.20 -1.30
CA HIS A 191 -14.31 5.36 -0.70
C HIS A 191 -13.33 6.12 0.20
N PHE A 192 -12.25 6.67 -0.38
CA PHE A 192 -11.20 7.33 0.38
C PHE A 192 -11.67 8.66 1.01
N THR A 193 -12.29 8.55 2.18
CA THR A 193 -12.79 9.68 2.99
C THR A 193 -11.75 10.11 4.04
N PRO A 194 -11.87 11.31 4.65
CA PRO A 194 -11.00 11.73 5.74
C PRO A 194 -10.94 10.74 6.92
N ASN A 195 -12.06 10.08 7.22
CA ASN A 195 -12.10 9.03 8.25
C ASN A 195 -11.29 7.80 7.82
N ASN A 196 -11.44 7.36 6.57
CA ASN A 196 -10.67 6.23 6.05
C ASN A 196 -9.18 6.52 5.95
N ALA A 197 -8.78 7.75 5.61
CA ALA A 197 -7.39 8.18 5.61
C ALA A 197 -6.74 8.04 7.00
N ARG A 198 -7.50 8.25 8.09
CA ARG A 198 -6.99 8.04 9.45
C ARG A 198 -6.95 6.58 9.87
N ILE A 199 -7.95 5.79 9.44
CA ILE A 199 -8.15 4.39 9.86
C ILE A 199 -7.24 3.42 9.07
N LEU A 200 -6.94 3.74 7.81
CA LEU A 200 -6.21 2.84 6.90
C LEU A 200 -4.71 2.86 7.16
N LYS A 201 -4.30 2.21 8.24
CA LYS A 201 -2.90 2.02 8.64
C LYS A 201 -2.61 0.53 8.85
N PRO A 202 -2.62 -0.29 7.78
CA PRO A 202 -2.47 -1.72 7.91
C PRO A 202 -1.10 -2.08 8.47
N LYS A 203 -1.05 -3.15 9.25
CA LYS A 203 0.20 -3.74 9.72
C LYS A 203 0.84 -4.57 8.62
N ILE A 204 2.16 -4.65 8.62
CA ILE A 204 2.88 -5.54 7.71
C ILE A 204 2.38 -7.00 7.82
N SER A 205 2.08 -7.48 9.03
CA SER A 205 1.48 -8.80 9.22
C SER A 205 0.17 -9.00 8.46
N GLU A 206 -0.67 -7.97 8.40
CA GLU A 206 -1.97 -8.01 7.71
C GLU A 206 -1.81 -8.01 6.18
N LEU A 207 -0.64 -7.66 5.66
CA LEU A 207 -0.35 -7.60 4.22
C LEU A 207 0.36 -8.87 3.72
N ILE A 208 1.19 -9.50 4.55
CA ILE A 208 1.97 -10.70 4.19
C ILE A 208 1.18 -12.00 4.47
N GLN A 209 0.21 -11.97 5.39
CA GLN A 209 -0.62 -13.14 5.71
C GLN A 209 -1.69 -13.45 4.66
N ILE A 210 -1.86 -12.59 3.66
CA ILE A 210 -2.87 -12.75 2.60
C ILE A 210 -2.35 -13.65 1.48
#